data_AF-A0AAW3R399-F1
#
_entry.id   AF-A0AAW3R399-F1
#
_cell.length_a   1.000
_cell.length_b   1.000
_cell.length_c   1.000
_cell.angle_alpha   90.00
_cell.angle_beta   90.00
_cell.angle_gamma   90.00
#
_symmetry.space_group_name_H-M   'P 1'
#
loop_
_entity.id
_entity.type
_entity.pdbx_description
1 polymer ?
#
loop_
_entity_poly.entity_id
_entity_poly.type
_entity_poly.pdbx_seq_one_letter_code
_entity_poly.pdbx_strand_id
1 'polypeptide(L)'
;MNQTVLAKKLGCSRKWVSDIEQGNETAEIGRVLRALAMLGIKIFVGQSEAVESKELSPQYNEILAHRDRFGEVPQAMERIAKLGLVGNPMKEHLERMATL
;
A
#
# COMPACT_ATOMS: atom_id res chain seq x y z
N MET A 1 4.63 28.06 25.50
CA MET A 1 5.85 28.32 24.68
C MET A 1 5.44 29.27 23.56
N ASN A 2 6.20 30.33 23.26
CA ASN A 2 5.93 31.26 22.13
C ASN A 2 6.85 30.90 20.93
N GLN A 3 6.43 31.15 19.69
CA GLN A 3 7.24 30.97 18.47
C GLN A 3 8.64 31.55 18.59
N THR A 4 8.79 32.75 19.15
CA THR A 4 10.11 33.39 19.34
C THR A 4 11.00 32.61 20.31
N VAL A 5 10.42 32.04 21.37
CA VAL A 5 11.16 31.25 22.37
C VAL A 5 11.56 29.89 21.78
N LEU A 6 10.66 29.25 21.02
CA LEU A 6 10.95 28.00 20.33
C LEU A 6 12.02 28.19 19.26
N ALA A 7 11.92 29.26 18.46
CA ALA A 7 12.91 29.60 17.44
C ALA A 7 14.30 29.83 18.04
N LYS A 8 14.37 30.56 19.16
CA LYS A 8 15.62 30.77 19.90
C LYS A 8 16.23 29.46 20.41
N LYS A 9 15.40 28.55 20.93
CA LYS A 9 15.87 27.23 21.39
C LYS A 9 16.34 26.35 20.23
N LEU A 10 15.65 26.39 19.09
CA LEU A 10 15.98 25.63 17.88
C LEU A 10 17.15 26.20 17.07
N GLY A 11 17.56 27.44 17.33
CA GLY A 11 18.55 28.14 16.51
C GLY A 11 18.02 28.46 15.11
N CYS A 12 16.72 28.76 14.98
CA CYS A 12 16.10 29.11 13.70
C CYS A 12 15.38 30.47 13.79
N SER A 13 14.85 30.95 12.66
CA SER A 13 14.05 32.19 12.64
C SER A 13 12.62 31.93 13.15
N ARG A 14 11.97 32.98 13.69
CA ARG A 14 10.54 32.92 14.03
C ARG A 14 9.69 32.60 12.80
N LYS A 15 10.09 33.13 11.63
CA LYS A 15 9.43 32.85 10.34
C LYS A 15 9.46 31.35 10.02
N TRP A 16 10.58 30.66 10.23
CA TRP A 16 10.65 29.22 10.02
C TRP A 16 9.63 28.45 10.87
N VAL A 17 9.45 28.85 12.14
CA VAL A 17 8.43 28.26 13.02
C VAL A 17 7.02 28.56 12.51
N SER A 18 6.74 29.79 12.07
CA SER A 18 5.44 30.13 11.49
C SER A 18 5.15 29.34 10.22
N ASP A 19 6.14 29.18 9.35
CA ASP A 19 6.01 28.46 8.09
C ASP A 19 5.77 26.96 8.34
N ILE A 20 6.38 26.37 9.38
CA ILE A 20 6.13 24.97 9.71
C ILE A 20 4.73 24.74 10.30
N GLU A 21 4.25 25.68 11.11
CA GLU A 21 2.90 25.64 11.68
C GLU A 21 1.81 25.76 10.61
N GLN A 22 2.08 26.47 9.52
CA GLN A 22 1.18 26.63 8.39
C GLN A 22 1.21 25.45 7.41
N GLY A 23 2.15 24.52 7.59
CA GLY A 23 2.43 23.46 6.63
C GLY A 23 3.47 23.92 5.61
N ASN A 24 4.68 23.39 5.75
CA ASN A 24 5.76 23.57 4.79
C ASN A 24 6.29 22.20 4.36
N GLU A 25 5.96 21.81 3.13
CA GLU A 25 6.37 20.52 2.54
C GLU A 25 7.88 20.40 2.34
N THR A 26 8.58 21.54 2.21
CA THR A 26 10.03 21.60 1.99
C THR A 26 10.82 21.66 3.29
N ALA A 27 10.16 21.55 4.43
CA ALA A 27 10.82 21.67 5.71
C ALA A 27 11.76 20.49 5.99
N GLU A 28 12.93 20.81 6.53
CA GLU A 28 13.91 19.81 6.91
C GLU A 28 13.35 18.90 8.02
N ILE A 29 13.12 17.64 7.68
CA ILE A 29 12.59 16.63 8.62
C ILE A 29 13.41 16.56 9.92
N GLY A 30 14.74 16.65 9.84
CA GLY A 30 15.60 16.64 11.02
C GLY A 30 15.37 17.81 11.97
N ARG A 31 15.04 19.01 11.45
CA ARG A 31 14.70 20.17 12.26
C ARG A 31 13.30 20.04 12.87
N VAL A 32 12.35 19.46 12.14
CA VAL A 32 11.01 19.14 12.66
C VAL A 32 11.09 18.16 13.82
N LEU A 33 11.82 17.05 13.67
CA LEU A 33 12.01 16.06 14.74
C LEU A 33 12.67 16.66 15.98
N ARG A 34 13.65 17.55 15.80
CA ARG A 34 14.29 18.28 16.91
C ARG A 34 13.30 19.23 17.61
N ALA A 35 12.43 19.90 16.87
CA ALA A 35 11.37 20.75 17.43
C ALA A 35 10.41 19.92 18.30
N LEU A 36 9.97 18.76 17.80
CA LEU A 36 9.12 17.84 18.55
C LEU A 36 9.80 17.36 19.83
N ALA A 37 11.08 16.98 19.75
CA ALA A 37 11.86 16.59 20.92
C ALA A 37 11.99 17.73 21.96
N MET A 38 12.20 18.98 21.52
CA MET A 38 12.26 20.15 22.43
C MET A 38 10.92 20.46 23.11
N LEU A 39 9.82 20.13 22.46
CA LEU A 39 8.47 20.24 23.04
C LEU A 39 8.14 19.06 23.97
N GLY A 40 9.02 18.07 24.09
CA GLY A 40 8.80 16.87 24.89
C GLY A 40 7.87 15.85 24.23
N ILE A 41 7.64 15.97 22.92
CA ILE A 41 6.78 15.07 22.16
C ILE A 41 7.61 13.84 21.79
N LYS A 42 7.20 12.68 22.31
CA LYS A 42 7.78 11.38 21.95
C LYS A 42 7.13 10.89 20.68
N ILE A 43 7.96 10.53 19.70
CA ILE A 43 7.51 10.00 18.42
C ILE A 43 7.71 8.50 18.47
N PHE A 44 6.64 7.75 18.22
CA PHE A 44 6.69 6.32 18.02
C PHE A 44 6.57 6.07 16.52
N VAL A 45 7.61 5.50 15.94
CA VAL A 45 7.59 5.07 14.55
C VAL A 45 7.20 3.59 14.56
N GLY A 46 5.99 3.33 14.10
CA GLY A 46 5.51 1.99 13.81
C GLY A 46 4.82 2.02 12.46
N GLN A 47 4.59 0.84 11.89
CA GLN A 47 3.50 0.73 10.93
C GLN A 47 2.24 1.03 11.74
N SER A 48 1.66 2.21 11.52
CA SER A 48 0.24 2.33 11.78
C SER A 48 -0.34 1.20 10.95
N GLU A 49 -1.02 0.25 11.57
CA GLU A 49 -2.21 -0.28 10.96
C GLU A 49 -3.10 0.95 10.77
N ALA A 50 -2.78 1.78 9.77
CA ALA A 50 -3.74 2.65 9.15
C ALA A 50 -4.84 1.67 8.88
N VAL A 51 -5.90 1.78 9.69
CA VAL A 51 -7.09 0.96 9.63
C VAL A 51 -7.25 0.72 8.15
N GLU A 52 -6.97 -0.51 7.68
CA GLU A 52 -7.39 -0.88 6.36
C GLU A 52 -8.85 -0.51 6.46
N SER A 53 -9.28 0.54 5.74
CA SER A 53 -10.69 0.85 5.60
C SER A 53 -11.22 -0.29 4.73
N LYS A 54 -11.27 -1.45 5.38
CA LYS A 54 -11.80 -2.71 4.94
C LYS A 54 -13.27 -2.64 5.30
N GLU A 55 -13.92 -1.57 4.84
CA GLU A 55 -15.25 -1.76 4.33
C GLU A 55 -15.07 -2.52 3.02
N LEU A 56 -14.79 -3.81 3.15
CA LEU A 56 -15.07 -4.75 2.08
C LEU A 56 -16.55 -4.56 1.79
N SER A 57 -16.83 -4.05 0.59
CA SER A 57 -18.19 -4.03 0.04
C SER A 57 -18.90 -5.34 0.40
N PRO A 58 -20.18 -5.32 0.81
CA PRO A 58 -20.95 -6.53 1.11
C PRO A 58 -20.78 -7.63 0.05
N GLN A 59 -20.58 -7.24 -1.20
CA GLN A 59 -20.37 -8.13 -2.33
C GLN A 59 -19.05 -8.91 -2.27
N TYR A 60 -18.01 -8.35 -1.64
CA TYR A 60 -16.74 -9.04 -1.45
C TYR A 60 -16.80 -10.08 -0.33
N ASN A 61 -17.62 -9.83 0.70
CA ASN A 61 -17.88 -10.80 1.77
C ASN A 61 -18.67 -12.01 1.24
N GLU A 62 -19.58 -11.81 0.28
CA GLU A 62 -20.26 -12.91 -0.42
C GLU A 62 -19.27 -13.78 -1.19
N ILE A 63 -18.33 -13.18 -1.93
CA ILE A 63 -17.30 -13.90 -2.69
C ILE A 63 -16.42 -14.75 -1.74
N LEU A 64 -16.05 -14.21 -0.57
CA LEU A 64 -15.26 -14.94 0.42
C LEU A 64 -16.06 -16.06 1.12
N ALA A 65 -17.34 -15.82 1.42
CA ALA A 65 -18.25 -16.84 1.99
C ALA A 65 -18.57 -18.00 1.02
N HIS A 66 -18.29 -17.82 -0.27
CA HIS A 66 -18.33 -18.90 -1.26
C HIS A 66 -17.00 -19.67 -1.34
N ARG A 67 -15.85 -19.05 -1.03
CA ARG A 67 -14.54 -19.73 -1.05
C ARG A 67 -14.45 -20.84 -0.01
N ASP A 68 -14.94 -20.60 1.20
CA ASP A 68 -14.90 -21.61 2.29
C ASP A 68 -15.87 -22.77 2.05
N ARG A 69 -16.85 -22.61 1.15
CA ARG A 69 -17.75 -23.69 0.69
C ARG A 69 -17.16 -24.55 -0.41
N PHE A 70 -16.22 -24.01 -1.19
CA PHE A 70 -15.54 -24.71 -2.28
C PHE A 70 -14.05 -24.86 -1.95
N GLY A 71 -13.75 -25.43 -0.78
CA GLY A 71 -12.40 -25.81 -0.35
C GLY A 71 -11.69 -26.83 -1.24
N GLU A 72 -12.22 -27.13 -2.43
CA GLU A 72 -11.58 -27.94 -3.45
C GLU A 72 -11.69 -27.19 -4.78
N VAL A 73 -10.56 -27.11 -5.50
CA VAL A 73 -10.46 -26.56 -6.85
C VAL A 73 -11.60 -27.15 -7.69
N PRO A 74 -12.50 -26.32 -8.29
CA PRO A 74 -13.61 -26.85 -9.06
C PRO A 74 -13.09 -27.81 -10.14
N GLN A 75 -13.70 -28.99 -10.26
CA GLN A 75 -13.34 -30.00 -11.26
C GLN A 75 -13.30 -29.45 -12.70
N ALA A 76 -13.98 -28.32 -12.95
CA ALA A 76 -13.86 -27.52 -14.16
C ALA A 76 -12.44 -26.98 -14.43
N MET A 77 -11.74 -26.48 -13.40
CA MET A 77 -10.35 -26.01 -13.49
C MET A 77 -9.36 -27.18 -13.65
N GLU A 78 -9.65 -28.35 -13.08
CA GLU A 78 -8.86 -29.56 -13.32
C GLU A 78 -9.00 -30.05 -14.78
N ARG A 79 -10.20 -29.93 -15.36
CA ARG A 79 -10.44 -30.23 -16.78
C ARG A 79 -9.73 -29.22 -17.69
N ILE A 80 -9.68 -27.94 -17.34
CA ILE A 80 -8.93 -26.91 -18.07
C ILE A 80 -7.41 -27.17 -17.99
N ALA A 81 -6.90 -27.57 -16.81
CA ALA A 81 -5.50 -27.96 -16.65
C ALA A 81 -5.14 -29.19 -17.50
N LYS A 82 -6.03 -30.20 -17.58
CA LYS A 82 -5.87 -31.35 -18.48
C LYS A 82 -6.01 -30.99 -19.96
N LEU A 83 -6.88 -30.05 -20.31
CA LEU A 83 -7.04 -29.54 -21.69
C LEU A 83 -5.82 -28.72 -22.15
N GLY A 84 -5.07 -28.10 -21.23
CA GLY A 84 -3.79 -27.46 -21.54
C GLY A 84 -2.62 -28.43 -21.77
N LEU A 85 -2.79 -29.72 -21.44
CA LEU A 85 -1.77 -30.76 -21.59
C LEU A 85 -2.03 -31.69 -22.79
N VAL A 86 -3.22 -31.66 -23.38
CA VAL A 86 -3.50 -32.37 -24.65
C VAL A 86 -3.10 -31.43 -25.78
N GLY A 87 -2.03 -31.79 -26.51
CA GLY A 87 -1.52 -31.02 -27.64
C GLY A 87 -2.65 -30.54 -28.55
N ASN A 88 -2.74 -29.22 -28.71
CA ASN A 88 -3.79 -28.56 -29.49
C ASN A 88 -3.68 -29.00 -30.96
N PRO A 89 -4.62 -29.77 -31.53
CA PRO A 89 -4.51 -30.32 -32.89
C PRO A 89 -4.54 -29.22 -33.97
N MET A 90 -5.12 -28.05 -33.66
CA MET A 90 -5.04 -26.88 -34.55
C MET A 90 -3.62 -26.32 -34.63
N LYS A 91 -2.83 -26.41 -33.57
CA LYS A 91 -1.45 -25.90 -33.56
C LYS A 91 -0.55 -26.77 -34.44
N GLU A 92 -0.71 -28.10 -34.38
CA GLU A 92 -0.02 -29.02 -35.29
C GLU A 92 -0.39 -28.81 -36.76
N HIS A 93 -1.67 -28.59 -37.06
CA HIS A 93 -2.09 -28.35 -38.45
C HIS A 93 -1.52 -27.03 -39.00
N LEU A 94 -1.46 -25.98 -38.18
CA LEU A 94 -0.89 -24.68 -38.57
C LEU A 94 0.63 -24.75 -38.76
N GLU A 95 1.35 -25.48 -37.91
CA GLU A 95 2.80 -25.69 -38.07
C GLU A 95 3.13 -26.53 -39.32
N ARG A 96 2.30 -27.54 -39.64
CA ARG A 96 2.44 -28.33 -40.88
C ARG A 96 2.19 -27.51 -42.15
N MET A 97 1.29 -26.53 -42.11
CA MET A 97 1.04 -25.63 -43.24
C MET A 97 2.12 -24.55 -43.39
N ALA A 98 2.79 -24.17 -42.29
CA ALA A 98 3.87 -23.18 -42.31
C ALA A 98 5.21 -23.73 -42.85
N THR A 99 5.31 -25.04 -43.09
CA THR A 99 6.55 -25.72 -43.52
C THR A 99 6.49 -26.24 -44.98
N LEU A 100 5.48 -25.81 -45.76
CA LEU A 100 5.39 -26.00 -47.22
C LEU A 100 5.44 -24.64 -47.92
#